data_AF-A0A1V4MW89-F1
#
_entry.id   AF-A0A1V4MW89-F1
#
_cell.length_a   1.000
_cell.length_b   1.000
_cell.length_c   1.000
_cell.angle_alpha   90.00
_cell.angle_beta   90.00
_cell.angle_gamma   90.00
#
_symmetry.space_group_name_H-M   'P 1'
#
loop_
_entity.id
_entity.type
_entity.pdbx_description
1 polymer ?
#
loop_
_entity_poly.entity_id
_entity_poly.type
_entity_poly.pdbx_seq_one_letter_code
_entity_poly.pdbx_strand_id
1 'polypeptide(L)' 'MDGAISEYEGLVTFQPESRDRHLVHPRYHYRLAGLYEEKGLWKKAAGQYRVFLHHWKEADRDLPELADAEERLAKLPDRD' A
#
# COMPACT_ATOMS: atom_id res chain seq x y z
N MET A 1 -1.61 2.58 15.99
CA MET A 1 -1.57 2.77 14.53
C MET A 1 -0.14 2.98 14.03
N ASP A 2 0.65 3.83 14.69
CA ASP A 2 2.03 4.14 14.28
C ASP A 2 2.97 2.93 14.22
N GLY A 3 2.86 1.99 15.17
CA GLY A 3 3.65 0.75 15.14
C GLY A 3 3.35 -0.14 13.94
N ALA A 4 2.07 -0.22 13.52
CA ALA A 4 1.68 -0.99 12.33
C ALA A 4 2.20 -0.33 11.05
N ILE A 5 2.11 1.01 10.95
CA ILE A 5 2.66 1.75 9.81
C ILE A 5 4.15 1.47 9.67
N SER A 6 4.92 1.56 10.76
CA SER A 6 6.36 1.33 10.75
C SER A 6 6.73 -0.10 10.30
N GLU A 7 5.98 -1.10 10.78
CA GLU A 7 6.20 -2.50 10.38
C GLU A 7 5.93 -2.70 8.89
N TYR A 8 4.81 -2.17 8.37
CA TYR A 8 4.49 -2.26 6.94
C TYR A 8 5.44 -1.43 6.07
N GLU A 9 5.89 -0.26 6.53
CA GLU A 9 6.95 0.51 5.86
C GLU A 9 8.23 -0.31 5.73
N GLY A 10 8.60 -1.07 6.77
CA GLY A 10 9.72 -2.01 6.73
C GLY A 10 9.52 -3.14 5.72
N LEU A 11 8.32 -3.72 5.65
CA LEU A 11 8.00 -4.82 4.73
C LEU A 11 7.95 -4.42 3.24
N VAL A 12 7.65 -3.16 2.95
CA VAL A 12 7.60 -2.65 1.56
C VAL A 12 8.89 -1.98 1.11
N THR A 13 9.82 -1.71 2.03
CA THR A 13 11.09 -1.07 1.73
C THR A 13 12.17 -2.12 1.50
N PHE A 14 12.74 -2.15 0.31
CA PHE A 14 13.91 -2.98 0.04
C PHE A 14 15.13 -2.44 0.82
N GLN A 15 15.63 -3.24 1.77
CA GLN A 15 16.81 -2.91 2.55
C GLN A 15 17.99 -3.79 2.10
N PRO A 16 18.90 -3.30 1.24
CA PRO A 16 19.98 -4.11 0.68
C PRO A 16 20.99 -4.61 1.72
N GLU A 17 21.10 -3.92 2.86
CA GLU A 17 21.95 -4.30 3.99
C GLU A 17 21.30 -5.36 4.88
N SER A 18 19.98 -5.55 4.76
CA SER A 18 19.26 -6.56 5.52
C SER A 18 19.50 -7.94 4.91
N ARG A 19 19.65 -8.95 5.77
CA ARG A 19 19.74 -10.37 5.34
C ARG A 19 18.40 -10.89 4.82
N ASP A 20 17.36 -10.09 4.95
CA ASP A 20 16.00 -10.36 4.58
C ASP A 20 15.85 -10.35 3.04
N ARG A 21 15.53 -11.52 2.48
CA ARG A 21 15.39 -11.72 1.03
C ARG A 21 13.92 -11.90 0.62
N HIS A 22 12.99 -11.48 1.46
CA HIS A 22 11.57 -11.70 1.17
C HIS A 22 11.15 -10.82 -0.01
N LEU A 23 10.34 -11.41 -0.89
CA LEU A 23 9.68 -10.65 -1.94
C LEU A 23 8.62 -9.74 -1.30
N VAL A 24 8.67 -8.46 -1.64
CA VAL A 24 7.66 -7.49 -1.21
C VAL A 24 6.32 -7.89 -1.83
N HIS A 25 5.41 -8.39 -1.02
CA HIS A 25 4.10 -8.81 -1.51
C HIS A 25 3.26 -7.56 -1.82
N PRO A 26 2.65 -7.43 -3.02
CA PRO A 26 1.91 -6.22 -3.38
C PRO A 26 0.79 -5.84 -2.40
N ARG A 27 0.12 -6.84 -1.79
CA ARG A 27 -0.91 -6.64 -0.75
C ARG A 27 -0.43 -5.84 0.46
N TYR A 28 0.88 -5.80 0.75
CA TYR A 28 1.41 -4.95 1.81
C TYR A 28 1.25 -3.46 1.50
N HIS A 29 1.34 -3.07 0.23
CA HIS A 29 1.04 -1.69 -0.20
C HIS A 29 -0.43 -1.34 0.04
N TYR A 30 -1.36 -2.25 -0.25
CA TYR A 30 -2.78 -2.04 0.05
C TYR A 30 -3.04 -1.85 1.56
N ARG A 31 -2.43 -2.70 2.40
CA ARG A 31 -2.57 -2.60 3.86
C ARG A 31 -1.97 -1.29 4.39
N LEU A 32 -0.79 -0.91 3.92
CA LEU A 32 -0.13 0.33 4.30
C LEU A 32 -0.96 1.56 3.87
N ALA A 33 -1.58 1.51 2.69
CA ALA A 33 -2.44 2.58 2.19
C ALA A 33 -3.62 2.83 3.13
N GLY A 34 -4.31 1.77 3.59
CA GLY A 34 -5.40 1.88 4.55
C GLY A 34 -4.97 2.49 5.88
N LEU A 35 -3.79 2.10 6.39
CA LEU A 35 -3.25 2.68 7.63
C LEU A 35 -2.92 4.17 7.48
N TYR A 36 -2.43 4.60 6.31
CA TYR A 36 -2.22 6.02 6.03
C TYR A 36 -3.55 6.78 5.92
N GLU A 37 -4.57 6.18 5.30
CA GLU A 37 -5.92 6.75 5.19
C GLU A 37 -6.54 6.98 6.58
N GLU A 38 -6.48 5.97 7.47
CA GLU A 38 -6.97 6.09 8.86
C GLU A 38 -6.24 7.18 9.65
N LYS A 39 -4.97 7.44 9.33
CA LYS A 39 -4.16 8.50 9.94
C LYS A 39 -4.36 9.87 9.29
N GLY A 40 -5.14 9.96 8.22
CA GLY A 40 -5.35 11.19 7.45
C GLY A 40 -4.16 11.60 6.56
N LEU A 41 -3.23 10.68 6.30
CA LEU A 41 -2.07 10.89 5.43
C LEU A 41 -2.44 10.59 3.97
N TRP A 42 -3.35 11.40 3.41
CA TRP A 42 -4.04 11.11 2.14
C TRP A 42 -3.09 10.94 0.96
N LYS A 43 -2.07 11.79 0.83
CA LYS A 43 -1.07 11.67 -0.25
C LYS A 43 -0.27 10.38 -0.16
N LYS A 44 0.10 9.96 1.06
CA LYS A 44 0.81 8.69 1.28
C LYS A 44 -0.09 7.49 1.00
N ALA A 45 -1.36 7.55 1.43
CA ALA A 45 -2.35 6.53 1.11
C ALA A 45 -2.52 6.36 -0.41
N ALA A 46 -2.72 7.46 -1.13
CA ALA A 46 -2.86 7.46 -2.58
C ALA A 46 -1.62 6.87 -3.29
N GLY A 47 -0.42 7.20 -2.81
CA GLY A 47 0.82 6.64 -3.34
C GLY A 47 0.87 5.12 -3.21
N GLN A 48 0.53 4.59 -2.05
CA GLN A 48 0.55 3.14 -1.81
C GLN A 48 -0.56 2.39 -2.57
N TYR A 49 -1.77 2.94 -2.68
CA TYR A 49 -2.81 2.37 -3.53
C TYR A 49 -2.39 2.29 -5.00
N ARG A 50 -1.73 3.33 -5.53
CA ARG A 50 -1.21 3.32 -6.91
C ARG A 50 -0.14 2.25 -7.12
N VAL A 51 0.78 2.08 -6.17
CA VAL A 51 1.83 1.04 -6.24
C VAL A 51 1.21 -0.35 -6.21
N PHE A 52 0.24 -0.59 -5.33
CA PHE A 52 -0.51 -1.84 -5.28
C PHE A 52 -1.15 -2.17 -6.63
N LEU A 53 -1.93 -1.23 -7.18
CA LEU A 53 -2.62 -1.41 -8.47
C LEU A 53 -1.62 -1.62 -9.63
N HIS A 54 -0.51 -0.88 -9.62
CA HIS A 54 0.52 -1.02 -10.66
C HIS A 54 1.17 -2.40 -10.67
N HIS A 55 1.50 -2.96 -9.51
CA HIS A 55 2.11 -4.29 -9.43
C HIS A 55 1.10 -5.42 -9.63
N TRP A 56 -0.16 -5.20 -9.27
CA TRP A 56 -1.20 -6.23 -9.39
C TRP A 56 -1.85 -6.30 -10.78
N LYS A 57 -1.66 -5.30 -11.65
CA LYS A 57 -2.23 -5.28 -13.02
C LYS A 57 -1.86 -6.51 -13.89
N GLU A 58 -0.75 -7.18 -13.56
CA GLU A 58 -0.22 -8.37 -14.25
C GLU A 58 -0.49 -9.67 -13.48
N ALA A 59 -1.14 -9.57 -12.32
CA ALA A 59 -1.55 -10.70 -11.48
C ALA A 59 -3.04 -11.05 -11.68
N ASP A 60 -3.56 -12.01 -10.91
CA ASP A 60 -4.96 -12.43 -10.95
C ASP A 60 -5.92 -11.26 -10.69
N ARG A 61 -6.87 -11.04 -11.62
CA ARG A 61 -7.77 -9.88 -11.62
C ARG A 61 -8.98 -10.02 -10.68
N ASP A 62 -9.17 -11.18 -10.06
CA ASP A 62 -10.34 -11.51 -9.23
C ASP A 62 -10.15 -11.17 -7.74
N LEU A 63 -9.31 -10.18 -7.41
CA LEU A 63 -9.14 -9.74 -6.02
C LEU A 63 -10.13 -8.63 -5.66
N PRO A 64 -10.93 -8.79 -4.58
CA PRO A 64 -11.80 -7.73 -4.09
C PRO A 64 -10.99 -6.50 -3.64
N GLU A 65 -9.73 -6.68 -3.19
CA GLU A 65 -8.85 -5.56 -2.84
C GLU A 65 -8.50 -4.65 -4.03
N LEU A 66 -8.57 -5.11 -5.29
CA LEU A 66 -8.35 -4.26 -6.46
C LEU A 66 -9.46 -3.24 -6.61
N ALA A 67 -10.71 -3.72 -6.62
CA ALA A 67 -11.88 -2.88 -6.75
C ALA A 67 -11.99 -1.89 -5.58
N ASP A 68 -11.70 -2.36 -4.36
CA ASP A 68 -11.66 -1.49 -3.17
C ASP A 68 -10.55 -0.43 -3.27
N ALA A 69 -9.34 -0.81 -3.68
CA ALA A 69 -8.22 0.13 -3.85
C ALA A 69 -8.50 1.21 -4.90
N GLU A 70 -9.11 0.85 -6.03
CA GLU A 70 -9.53 1.81 -7.05
C GLU A 70 -10.61 2.76 -6.53
N GLU A 71 -11.62 2.22 -5.84
CA GLU A 71 -12.69 3.02 -5.26
C GLU A 71 -12.17 4.01 -4.22
N ARG A 72 -11.32 3.55 -3.30
CA ARG A 72 -10.71 4.41 -2.28
C ARG A 72 -9.80 5.45 -2.90
N LEU A 73 -8.96 5.07 -3.86
CA LEU A 73 -8.08 6.01 -4.55
C LEU A 73 -8.87 7.12 -5.25
N ALA A 74 -10.05 6.81 -5.80
CA ALA A 74 -10.94 7.80 -6.41
C ALA A 74 -11.64 8.71 -5.38
N LYS A 75 -11.89 8.21 -4.16
CA LYS A 75 -12.52 8.96 -3.06
C LYS A 75 -11.53 9.76 -2.21
N LEU A 76 -10.23 9.46 -2.32
CA LEU A 76 -9.19 10.14 -1.54
C LEU A 76 -9.12 11.64 -1.89
N PRO A 77 -9.11 12.53 -0.88
CA PRO A 77 -9.00 13.96 -1.12
C PRO A 77 -7.56 14.33 -1.56
N ASP A 78 -7.44 15.23 -2.54
CA ASP A 78 -6.16 15.85 -2.92
C ASP A 78 -5.77 16.95 -1.91
N ARG A 79 -5.44 16.54 -0.69
CA ARG A 79 -5.13 17.45 0.44
C ARG A 79 -4.00 16.85 1.28
N ASP A 80 -3.18 17.70 1.88
CA ASP A 80 -2.16 17.34 2.88
C ASP A 80 -2.29 18.29 4.08
#